data_AF-A0A2V5P3V7-F1
#
_entry.id   AF-A0A2V5P3V7-F1
#
_cell.length_a   1.000
_cell.length_b   1.000
_cell.length_c   1.000
_cell.angle_alpha   90.00
_cell.angle_beta   90.00
_cell.angle_gamma   90.00
#
_symmetry.space_group_name_H-M   'P 1'
#
loop_
_entity.id
_entity.type
_entity.pdbx_description
1 polymer ?
#
loop_
_entity_poly.entity_id
_entity_poly.type
_entity_poly.pdbx_seq_one_letter_code
_entity_poly.pdbx_strand_id
1 'polypeptide(L)'
;MATNFCRLNFFLCLLIALLACGNSHAASGDNSGLPTVVIDAGHGGHDRGGIPGQRIAEKDMNLDVAQRLRNVLAANGYRVVMTRDSDVFVPLPTRVAIANSYRNAIFVCVHFNSTQRRGAAGIETYFYSRDSLPLASAVHYYVAGGAPSSNRGVRRRGYYVLRKTNVPAVLVECGFLTNPTEASYAQTASYRQKLADEIAAGVRGRNSVSSARSTTRVATSEAIPMQPYMDQTKVTSSKQGKSKRSHKKSARKKKSSSKRSGSEARSGSTNREG
;
A
#
# COMPACT_ATOMS: atom_id res chain seq x y z
N MET A 1 36.95 -78.65 53.60
CA MET A 1 36.21 -78.16 54.78
C MET A 1 36.92 -76.94 55.32
N ALA A 2 36.18 -75.81 55.44
CA ALA A 2 36.37 -74.61 56.29
C ALA A 2 37.77 -73.91 56.28
N THR A 3 37.95 -72.60 56.20
CA THR A 3 37.16 -71.39 56.49
C THR A 3 37.79 -70.19 55.73
N ASN A 4 37.04 -69.12 55.47
CA ASN A 4 37.45 -67.74 55.81
C ASN A 4 36.35 -66.70 55.54
N PHE A 5 36.09 -65.91 56.58
CA PHE A 5 35.29 -64.69 56.62
C PHE A 5 35.91 -63.56 55.79
N CYS A 6 35.11 -62.61 55.26
CA CYS A 6 35.00 -61.23 55.77
C CYS A 6 34.39 -60.23 54.73
N ARG A 7 33.57 -59.30 55.24
CA ARG A 7 33.25 -57.92 54.76
C ARG A 7 32.04 -57.67 53.83
N LEU A 8 30.91 -57.41 54.49
CA LEU A 8 30.16 -56.15 54.51
C LEU A 8 30.55 -55.05 53.48
N ASN A 9 29.60 -54.66 52.60
CA ASN A 9 29.33 -53.24 52.35
C ASN A 9 27.95 -52.99 51.71
N PHE A 10 27.21 -52.12 52.40
CA PHE A 10 26.04 -51.37 51.98
C PHE A 10 26.15 -50.86 50.54
N PHE A 11 25.12 -51.04 49.70
CA PHE A 11 24.64 -49.97 48.81
C PHE A 11 23.18 -50.21 48.44
N LEU A 12 22.34 -49.42 49.12
CA LEU A 12 20.97 -49.09 48.80
C LEU A 12 20.92 -48.39 47.43
N CYS A 13 20.24 -48.96 46.44
CA CYS A 13 19.76 -48.23 45.27
C CYS A 13 18.28 -48.53 45.09
N LEU A 14 17.49 -47.69 45.75
CA LEU A 14 16.05 -47.57 45.66
C LEU A 14 15.69 -47.21 44.20
N LEU A 15 15.05 -48.13 43.50
CA LEU A 15 14.49 -47.92 42.17
C LEU A 15 13.28 -46.99 42.30
N ILE A 16 13.47 -45.67 42.13
CA ILE A 16 12.38 -44.70 42.06
C ILE A 16 11.70 -44.87 40.70
N ALA A 17 10.52 -45.48 40.71
CA ALA A 17 9.66 -45.57 39.54
C ALA A 17 9.18 -44.18 39.11
N LEU A 18 9.41 -43.86 37.84
CA LEU A 18 8.95 -42.66 37.15
C LEU A 18 7.41 -42.54 37.18
N LEU A 19 6.91 -41.48 37.80
CA LEU A 19 5.61 -40.89 37.52
C LEU A 19 5.82 -39.44 37.08
N ALA A 20 6.33 -39.27 35.87
CA ALA A 20 6.22 -37.99 35.18
C ALA A 20 4.79 -37.90 34.64
N CYS A 21 3.90 -37.24 35.39
CA CYS A 21 2.67 -36.70 34.82
C CYS A 21 3.05 -35.71 33.72
N GLY A 22 3.11 -36.19 32.48
CA GLY A 22 3.23 -35.35 31.31
C GLY A 22 1.98 -34.51 31.19
N ASN A 23 2.03 -33.26 31.62
CA ASN A 23 1.08 -32.24 31.18
C ASN A 23 1.28 -32.03 29.67
N SER A 24 0.64 -32.87 28.87
CA SER A 24 0.44 -32.58 27.45
C SER A 24 -0.58 -31.45 27.39
N HIS A 25 -0.10 -30.21 27.47
CA HIS A 25 -0.84 -29.10 26.90
C HIS A 25 -0.93 -29.39 25.40
N ALA A 26 -2.04 -29.99 24.99
CA ALA A 26 -2.42 -30.07 23.60
C ALA A 26 -2.52 -28.62 23.11
N ALA A 27 -1.45 -28.13 22.49
CA ALA A 27 -1.52 -26.96 21.64
C ALA A 27 -2.52 -27.33 20.55
N SER A 28 -3.73 -26.81 20.66
CA SER A 28 -4.68 -26.73 19.57
C SER A 28 -4.13 -25.76 18.53
N GLY A 29 -3.04 -26.17 17.87
CA GLY A 29 -2.66 -25.61 16.60
C GLY A 29 -3.78 -25.95 15.63
N ASP A 30 -4.59 -24.96 15.30
CA ASP A 30 -5.56 -25.05 14.22
C ASP A 30 -4.82 -25.60 12.99
N ASN A 31 -5.10 -26.85 12.65
CA ASN A 31 -4.48 -27.60 11.57
C ASN A 31 -5.09 -27.17 10.22
N SER A 32 -5.45 -25.89 10.09
CA SER A 32 -5.85 -25.28 8.85
C SER A 32 -4.58 -24.89 8.11
N GLY A 33 -4.34 -25.52 6.96
CA GLY A 33 -3.19 -25.20 6.11
C GLY A 33 -3.11 -23.69 5.81
N LEU A 34 -1.93 -23.24 5.34
CA LEU A 34 -1.71 -21.82 5.02
C LEU A 34 -2.88 -21.22 4.21
N PRO A 35 -3.36 -20.02 4.56
CA PRO A 35 -4.47 -19.41 3.84
C PRO A 35 -4.06 -19.13 2.39
N THR A 36 -5.04 -19.07 1.50
CA THR A 36 -4.82 -18.48 0.18
C THR A 36 -4.54 -16.99 0.32
N VAL A 37 -3.50 -16.47 -0.33
CA VAL A 37 -3.25 -15.02 -0.38
C VAL A 37 -3.80 -14.48 -1.69
N VAL A 38 -4.84 -13.68 -1.60
CA VAL A 38 -5.39 -12.95 -2.73
C VAL A 38 -4.68 -11.60 -2.79
N ILE A 39 -3.84 -11.42 -3.80
CA ILE A 39 -3.08 -10.19 -4.01
C ILE A 39 -3.84 -9.33 -5.02
N ASP A 40 -4.10 -8.09 -4.63
CA ASP A 40 -4.73 -7.09 -5.47
C ASP A 40 -3.73 -6.01 -5.87
N ALA A 41 -3.38 -5.97 -7.16
CA ALA A 41 -2.61 -4.86 -7.71
C ALA A 41 -3.58 -3.70 -8.01
N GLY A 42 -3.54 -2.63 -7.23
CA GLY A 42 -4.41 -1.46 -7.39
C GLY A 42 -4.41 -0.89 -8.81
N HIS A 43 -5.53 -0.31 -9.24
CA HIS A 43 -5.70 0.30 -10.58
C HIS A 43 -5.53 -0.72 -11.74
N GLY A 44 -5.17 -0.26 -12.95
CA GLY A 44 -4.91 -1.10 -14.13
C GLY A 44 -5.69 -0.66 -15.37
N GLY A 45 -5.17 -0.96 -16.56
CA GLY A 45 -5.77 -0.61 -17.83
C GLY A 45 -5.95 0.90 -17.98
N HIS A 46 -7.20 1.34 -18.18
CA HIS A 46 -7.53 2.76 -18.31
C HIS A 46 -7.40 3.53 -16.98
N ASP A 47 -7.39 2.84 -15.85
CA ASP A 47 -7.16 3.43 -14.54
C ASP A 47 -5.67 3.51 -14.27
N ARG A 48 -5.11 4.71 -14.44
CA ARG A 48 -3.68 4.94 -14.24
C ARG A 48 -3.28 4.96 -12.74
N GLY A 49 -4.24 5.25 -11.86
CA GLY A 49 -3.98 5.68 -10.50
C GLY A 49 -3.28 7.03 -10.40
N GLY A 50 -3.04 7.47 -9.17
CA GLY A 50 -2.45 8.77 -8.86
C GLY A 50 -3.33 9.99 -9.19
N ILE A 51 -2.68 11.16 -9.27
CA ILE A 51 -3.33 12.45 -9.57
C ILE A 51 -2.87 13.06 -10.91
N PRO A 52 -3.61 14.05 -11.48
CA PRO A 52 -3.18 14.77 -12.67
C PRO A 52 -1.77 15.37 -12.52
N GLY A 53 -0.93 15.23 -13.56
CA GLY A 53 0.44 15.72 -13.56
C GLY A 53 1.46 14.82 -12.83
N GLN A 54 1.03 13.74 -12.17
CA GLN A 54 1.94 12.73 -11.64
C GLN A 54 2.69 12.06 -12.79
N ARG A 55 4.02 11.93 -12.69
CA ARG A 55 4.87 11.39 -13.76
C ARG A 55 4.78 9.87 -13.90
N ILE A 56 4.77 9.17 -12.77
CA ILE A 56 4.74 7.71 -12.70
C ILE A 56 3.27 7.25 -12.67
N ALA A 57 2.94 6.26 -13.50
CA ALA A 57 1.64 5.59 -13.41
C ALA A 57 1.66 4.64 -12.20
N GLU A 58 0.72 4.82 -11.28
CA GLU A 58 0.67 4.03 -10.06
C GLU A 58 0.42 2.55 -10.35
N LYS A 59 -0.46 2.28 -11.33
CA LYS A 59 -0.82 0.93 -11.77
C LYS A 59 0.39 0.04 -12.13
N ASP A 60 1.46 0.63 -12.64
CA ASP A 60 2.66 -0.09 -13.09
C ASP A 60 3.50 -0.50 -11.88
N MET A 61 3.67 0.39 -10.91
CA MET A 61 4.40 0.11 -9.68
C MET A 61 3.64 -0.90 -8.81
N ASN A 62 2.31 -0.75 -8.74
CA ASN A 62 1.43 -1.69 -8.03
C ASN A 62 1.53 -3.10 -8.62
N LEU A 63 1.52 -3.22 -9.96
CA LEU A 63 1.61 -4.52 -10.64
C LEU A 63 2.96 -5.19 -10.39
N ASP A 64 4.07 -4.46 -10.53
CA ASP A 64 5.41 -5.02 -10.37
C ASP A 64 5.63 -5.52 -8.93
N VAL A 65 5.26 -4.73 -7.91
CA VAL A 65 5.34 -5.17 -6.49
C VAL A 65 4.45 -6.38 -6.25
N ALA A 66 3.22 -6.40 -6.78
CA ALA A 66 2.29 -7.51 -6.59
C ALA A 66 2.79 -8.81 -7.24
N GLN A 67 3.40 -8.74 -8.44
CA GLN A 67 3.99 -9.90 -9.11
C GLN A 67 5.21 -10.45 -8.35
N ARG A 68 6.05 -9.57 -7.79
CA ARG A 68 7.17 -9.98 -6.92
C ARG A 68 6.65 -10.63 -5.65
N LEU A 69 5.66 -10.04 -5.00
CA LEU A 69 5.02 -10.57 -3.80
C LEU A 69 4.44 -11.96 -4.05
N ARG A 70 3.78 -12.17 -5.21
CA ARG A 70 3.31 -13.49 -5.63
C ARG A 70 4.43 -14.51 -5.65
N ASN A 71 5.56 -14.18 -6.27
CA ASN A 71 6.68 -15.12 -6.39
C ASN A 71 7.28 -15.45 -5.01
N VAL A 72 7.46 -14.43 -4.15
CA VAL A 72 7.97 -14.62 -2.79
C VAL A 72 7.03 -15.51 -1.97
N LEU A 73 5.73 -15.22 -1.96
CA LEU A 73 4.76 -16.00 -1.19
C LEU A 73 4.58 -17.42 -1.72
N ALA A 74 4.57 -17.62 -3.04
CA ALA A 74 4.50 -18.95 -3.65
C ALA A 74 5.73 -19.80 -3.28
N ALA A 75 6.93 -19.21 -3.29
CA ALA A 75 8.15 -19.88 -2.82
C ALA A 75 8.11 -20.24 -1.32
N ASN A 76 7.20 -19.63 -0.55
CA ASN A 76 6.98 -19.90 0.86
C ASN A 76 5.75 -20.80 1.12
N GLY A 77 5.26 -21.51 0.09
CA GLY A 77 4.20 -22.51 0.22
C GLY A 77 2.77 -21.95 0.25
N TYR A 78 2.58 -20.65 0.05
CA TYR A 78 1.25 -20.07 -0.04
C TYR A 78 0.63 -20.33 -1.42
N ARG A 79 -0.66 -20.69 -1.44
CA ARG A 79 -1.45 -20.54 -2.66
C ARG A 79 -1.71 -19.05 -2.88
N VAL A 80 -1.30 -18.53 -4.03
CA VAL A 80 -1.48 -17.11 -4.38
C VAL A 80 -2.44 -16.95 -5.53
N VAL A 81 -3.37 -16.00 -5.41
CA VAL A 81 -4.33 -15.61 -6.45
C VAL A 81 -4.18 -14.12 -6.71
N MET A 82 -4.02 -13.72 -7.96
CA MET A 82 -3.92 -12.31 -8.34
C MET A 82 -5.29 -11.83 -8.83
N THR A 83 -5.71 -10.61 -8.44
CA THR A 83 -6.90 -9.99 -9.07
C THR A 83 -6.61 -9.57 -10.52
N ARG A 84 -5.35 -9.20 -10.81
CA ARG A 84 -4.78 -9.02 -12.15
C ARG A 84 -3.29 -9.33 -12.12
N ASP A 85 -2.79 -9.92 -13.20
CA ASP A 85 -1.38 -10.23 -13.42
C ASP A 85 -0.79 -9.50 -14.64
N SER A 86 -1.58 -8.63 -15.26
CA SER A 86 -1.24 -7.80 -16.42
C SER A 86 -1.87 -6.39 -16.28
N ASP A 87 -1.60 -5.51 -17.24
CA ASP A 87 -2.15 -4.15 -17.26
C ASP A 87 -3.60 -4.11 -17.77
N VAL A 88 -4.49 -4.69 -16.98
CA VAL A 88 -5.94 -4.73 -17.24
C VAL A 88 -6.72 -4.03 -16.14
N PHE A 89 -7.82 -3.37 -16.51
CA PHE A 89 -8.73 -2.80 -15.53
C PHE A 89 -9.63 -3.89 -14.94
N VAL A 90 -9.61 -4.03 -13.61
CA VAL A 90 -10.51 -4.92 -12.87
C VAL A 90 -11.44 -4.07 -11.98
N PRO A 91 -12.77 -4.14 -12.15
CA PRO A 91 -13.70 -3.40 -11.30
C PRO A 91 -13.59 -3.79 -9.81
N LEU A 92 -13.82 -2.83 -8.91
CA LEU A 92 -13.75 -3.08 -7.46
C LEU A 92 -14.66 -4.24 -6.99
N PRO A 93 -15.92 -4.38 -7.49
CA PRO A 93 -16.75 -5.54 -7.14
C PRO A 93 -16.13 -6.87 -7.57
N THR A 94 -15.47 -6.92 -8.73
CA THR A 94 -14.79 -8.12 -9.24
C THR A 94 -13.60 -8.50 -8.37
N ARG A 95 -12.77 -7.53 -7.94
CA ARG A 95 -11.65 -7.78 -7.01
C ARG A 95 -12.12 -8.43 -5.71
N VAL A 96 -13.22 -7.91 -5.16
CA VAL A 96 -13.87 -8.43 -3.96
C VAL A 96 -14.46 -9.82 -4.19
N ALA A 97 -15.13 -10.04 -5.32
CA ALA A 97 -15.72 -11.34 -5.65
C ALA A 97 -14.65 -12.44 -5.75
N ILE A 98 -13.48 -12.13 -6.32
CA ILE A 98 -12.33 -13.04 -6.34
C ILE A 98 -11.93 -13.39 -4.91
N ALA A 99 -11.72 -12.40 -4.05
CA ALA A 99 -11.32 -12.63 -2.65
C ALA A 99 -12.34 -13.48 -1.88
N ASN A 100 -13.63 -13.15 -2.02
CA ASN A 100 -14.73 -13.80 -1.32
C ASN A 100 -15.05 -15.21 -1.84
N SER A 101 -14.49 -15.62 -2.99
CA SER A 101 -14.63 -16.99 -3.50
C SER A 101 -13.82 -18.02 -2.71
N TYR A 102 -12.91 -17.57 -1.83
CA TYR A 102 -12.05 -18.43 -1.02
C TYR A 102 -12.41 -18.34 0.46
N ARG A 103 -12.73 -19.48 1.09
CA ARG A 103 -13.13 -19.55 2.51
C ARG A 103 -11.97 -19.31 3.49
N ASN A 104 -10.82 -19.94 3.25
CA ASN A 104 -9.59 -19.73 4.03
C ASN A 104 -8.62 -18.88 3.21
N ALA A 105 -8.78 -17.56 3.29
CA ALA A 105 -7.95 -16.61 2.55
C ALA A 105 -7.65 -15.34 3.37
N ILE A 106 -6.68 -14.58 2.88
CA ILE A 106 -6.43 -13.19 3.25
C ILE A 106 -6.32 -12.36 1.97
N PHE A 107 -6.64 -11.07 2.06
CA PHE A 107 -6.59 -10.13 0.94
C PHE A 107 -5.54 -9.04 1.19
N VAL A 108 -4.60 -8.88 0.26
CA VAL A 108 -3.52 -7.90 0.32
C VAL A 108 -3.54 -7.02 -0.92
N CYS A 109 -3.95 -5.77 -0.76
CA CYS A 109 -4.01 -4.78 -1.82
C CYS A 109 -2.76 -3.89 -1.80
N VAL A 110 -2.10 -3.73 -2.94
CA VAL A 110 -0.88 -2.95 -3.12
C VAL A 110 -1.20 -1.66 -3.87
N HIS A 111 -0.86 -0.53 -3.26
CA HIS A 111 -0.99 0.81 -3.81
C HIS A 111 0.28 1.64 -3.56
N PHE A 112 0.39 2.75 -4.29
CA PHE A 112 1.23 3.86 -3.88
C PHE A 112 0.38 5.12 -3.79
N ASN A 113 0.61 5.89 -2.74
CA ASN A 113 -0.21 7.04 -2.43
C ASN A 113 0.08 8.21 -3.39
N SER A 114 -0.81 9.20 -3.39
CA SER A 114 -0.63 10.45 -4.11
C SER A 114 -1.39 11.58 -3.43
N THR A 115 -0.84 12.79 -3.48
CA THR A 115 -1.52 13.98 -2.97
C THR A 115 -1.03 15.25 -3.67
N GLN A 116 -1.89 16.27 -3.71
CA GLN A 116 -1.54 17.58 -4.27
C GLN A 116 -0.44 18.28 -3.45
N ARG A 117 -0.32 17.96 -2.15
CA ARG A 117 0.73 18.51 -1.28
C ARG A 117 2.08 17.89 -1.64
N ARG A 118 2.84 18.60 -2.46
CA ARG A 118 4.23 18.22 -2.78
C ARG A 118 5.03 18.04 -1.48
N GLY A 119 5.67 16.88 -1.32
CA GLY A 119 6.47 16.54 -0.14
C GLY A 119 5.77 15.70 0.94
N ALA A 120 4.48 15.37 0.81
CA ALA A 120 3.94 14.26 1.61
C ALA A 120 4.74 12.98 1.31
N ALA A 121 5.10 12.23 2.34
CA ALA A 121 5.89 11.01 2.24
C ALA A 121 5.49 10.04 3.34
N GLY A 122 5.80 8.76 3.15
CA GLY A 122 5.71 7.70 4.16
C GLY A 122 4.78 6.54 3.82
N ILE A 123 4.92 5.47 4.59
CA ILE A 123 4.15 4.23 4.47
C ILE A 123 2.88 4.32 5.32
N GLU A 124 1.74 3.95 4.74
CA GLU A 124 0.46 3.77 5.45
C GLU A 124 -0.07 2.36 5.17
N THR A 125 -0.70 1.73 6.16
CA THR A 125 -1.42 0.46 5.94
C THR A 125 -2.85 0.60 6.43
N TYR A 126 -3.80 0.30 5.56
CA TYR A 126 -5.22 0.46 5.81
C TYR A 126 -5.91 -0.87 6.07
N PHE A 127 -6.88 -0.85 6.98
CA PHE A 127 -7.80 -1.96 7.25
C PHE A 127 -9.21 -1.43 7.49
N TYR A 128 -10.22 -2.32 7.54
CA TYR A 128 -11.60 -1.95 7.84
C TYR A 128 -12.21 -2.79 8.97
N SER A 129 -12.16 -4.11 8.84
CA SER A 129 -12.72 -5.07 9.81
C SER A 129 -11.72 -5.34 10.95
N ARG A 130 -12.22 -5.55 12.17
CA ARG A 130 -11.36 -5.68 13.37
C ARG A 130 -10.41 -6.88 13.29
N ASP A 131 -10.88 -7.97 12.71
CA ASP A 131 -10.12 -9.20 12.42
C ASP A 131 -8.94 -8.98 11.46
N SER A 132 -8.94 -7.89 10.68
CA SER A 132 -7.86 -7.52 9.77
C SER A 132 -6.71 -6.78 10.46
N LEU A 133 -6.91 -6.32 11.69
CA LEU A 133 -5.90 -5.53 12.40
C LEU A 133 -4.59 -6.29 12.67
N PRO A 134 -4.56 -7.57 13.09
CA PRO A 134 -3.32 -8.34 13.20
C PRO A 134 -2.51 -8.37 11.90
N LEU A 135 -3.17 -8.64 10.77
CA LEU A 135 -2.56 -8.64 9.45
C LEU A 135 -2.02 -7.24 9.09
N ALA A 136 -2.83 -6.20 9.31
CA ALA A 136 -2.45 -4.81 9.02
C ALA A 136 -1.24 -4.37 9.83
N SER A 137 -1.22 -4.66 11.14
CA SER A 137 -0.09 -4.34 12.01
C SER A 137 1.19 -5.07 11.61
N ALA A 138 1.10 -6.36 11.30
CA ALA A 138 2.27 -7.14 10.90
C ALA A 138 2.84 -6.65 9.57
N VAL A 139 2.02 -6.51 8.53
CA VAL A 139 2.46 -5.97 7.23
C VAL A 139 3.05 -4.58 7.40
N HIS A 140 2.41 -3.71 8.18
CA HIS A 140 2.91 -2.36 8.39
C HIS A 140 4.28 -2.35 9.11
N TYR A 141 4.44 -3.17 10.15
CA TYR A 141 5.69 -3.26 10.91
C TYR A 141 6.89 -3.56 10.00
N TYR A 142 6.79 -4.59 9.16
CA TYR A 142 7.87 -4.97 8.25
C TYR A 142 8.08 -3.92 7.16
N VAL A 143 7.01 -3.47 6.48
CA VAL A 143 7.15 -2.51 5.38
C VAL A 143 7.70 -1.16 5.86
N ALA A 144 7.22 -0.64 6.98
CA ALA A 144 7.70 0.63 7.52
C ALA A 144 9.10 0.52 8.14
N GLY A 145 9.47 -0.64 8.70
CA GLY A 145 10.84 -0.90 9.17
C GLY A 145 11.84 -1.10 8.03
N GLY A 146 11.35 -1.54 6.87
CA GLY A 146 12.17 -1.82 5.71
C GLY A 146 12.30 -0.67 4.69
N ALA A 147 11.31 0.21 4.59
CA ALA A 147 11.35 1.29 3.61
C ALA A 147 12.18 2.49 4.11
N PRO A 148 12.93 3.19 3.24
CA PRO A 148 13.58 4.47 3.57
C PRO A 148 12.55 5.62 3.56
N SER A 149 11.41 5.40 4.22
CA SER A 149 10.22 6.25 4.18
C SER A 149 9.69 6.42 5.60
N SER A 150 9.08 7.57 5.88
CA SER A 150 8.51 7.81 7.21
C SER A 150 7.39 6.83 7.55
N ASN A 151 7.28 6.43 8.81
CA ASN A 151 6.20 5.59 9.30
C ASN A 151 4.95 6.46 9.59
N ARG A 152 3.84 6.21 8.90
CA ARG A 152 2.57 6.95 9.07
C ARG A 152 1.47 6.09 9.71
N GLY A 153 1.82 4.90 10.16
CA GLY A 153 0.98 4.03 10.97
C GLY A 153 -0.06 3.22 10.21
N VAL A 154 -0.73 2.39 10.99
CA VAL A 154 -1.91 1.63 10.59
C VAL A 154 -3.15 2.51 10.73
N ARG A 155 -4.03 2.49 9.74
CA ARG A 155 -5.19 3.39 9.64
C ARG A 155 -6.46 2.62 9.32
N ARG A 156 -7.60 3.07 9.83
CA ARG A 156 -8.89 2.47 9.54
C ARG A 156 -9.63 3.28 8.48
N ARG A 157 -9.90 2.69 7.31
CA ARG A 157 -10.57 3.38 6.19
C ARG A 157 -11.58 2.51 5.44
N GLY A 158 -12.69 3.12 5.06
CA GLY A 158 -13.80 2.48 4.37
C GLY A 158 -13.56 2.33 2.88
N TYR A 159 -12.38 1.89 2.47
CA TYR A 159 -12.13 1.57 1.06
C TYR A 159 -13.04 0.41 0.61
N TYR A 160 -13.53 0.46 -0.62
CA TYR A 160 -14.52 -0.51 -1.10
C TYR A 160 -14.02 -1.95 -0.95
N VAL A 161 -12.80 -2.22 -1.41
CA VAL A 161 -12.16 -3.55 -1.35
C VAL A 161 -11.91 -4.03 0.07
N LEU A 162 -11.79 -3.14 1.06
CA LEU A 162 -11.62 -3.52 2.46
C LEU A 162 -12.97 -3.77 3.14
N ARG A 163 -13.97 -2.93 2.86
CA ARG A 163 -15.30 -3.04 3.50
C ARG A 163 -16.14 -4.19 2.95
N LYS A 164 -15.95 -4.57 1.69
CA LYS A 164 -16.78 -5.59 1.02
C LYS A 164 -16.14 -6.97 0.95
N THR A 165 -14.88 -7.10 1.38
CA THR A 165 -14.20 -8.40 1.50
C THR A 165 -14.56 -9.05 2.83
N ASN A 166 -14.87 -10.34 2.80
CA ASN A 166 -15.36 -11.14 3.93
C ASN A 166 -14.23 -11.89 4.67
N VAL A 167 -13.01 -11.81 4.15
CA VAL A 167 -11.78 -12.35 4.77
C VAL A 167 -10.90 -11.20 5.28
N PRO A 168 -9.91 -11.46 6.16
CA PRO A 168 -8.99 -10.42 6.61
C PRO A 168 -8.34 -9.69 5.43
N ALA A 169 -8.48 -8.36 5.39
CA ALA A 169 -8.16 -7.54 4.22
C ALA A 169 -7.35 -6.29 4.60
N VAL A 170 -6.28 -6.05 3.85
CA VAL A 170 -5.41 -4.87 4.04
C VAL A 170 -5.11 -4.18 2.72
N LEU A 171 -4.86 -2.87 2.77
CA LEU A 171 -4.35 -2.08 1.66
C LEU A 171 -3.06 -1.38 2.11
N VAL A 172 -1.97 -1.61 1.41
CA VAL A 172 -0.66 -1.04 1.72
C VAL A 172 -0.39 0.12 0.76
N GLU A 173 -0.14 1.30 1.30
CA GLU A 173 0.37 2.45 0.55
C GLU A 173 1.89 2.47 0.69
N CYS A 174 2.60 2.09 -0.37
CA CYS A 174 4.04 1.87 -0.38
C CYS A 174 4.88 3.16 -0.49
N GLY A 175 4.31 4.32 -0.17
CA GLY A 175 4.92 5.65 -0.34
C GLY A 175 4.14 6.52 -1.33
N PHE A 176 4.50 7.79 -1.46
CA PHE A 176 3.80 8.78 -2.29
C PHE A 176 4.51 9.02 -3.62
N LEU A 177 3.90 8.65 -4.75
CA LEU A 177 4.48 8.90 -6.09
C LEU A 177 4.53 10.38 -6.48
N THR A 178 3.83 11.24 -5.73
CA THR A 178 3.90 12.70 -5.86
C THR A 178 5.12 13.29 -5.15
N ASN A 179 5.80 12.51 -4.29
CA ASN A 179 7.07 12.88 -3.69
C ASN A 179 8.22 12.47 -4.61
N PRO A 180 9.08 13.40 -5.09
CA PRO A 180 10.16 13.05 -6.00
C PRO A 180 11.14 11.99 -5.45
N THR A 181 11.39 12.00 -4.15
CA THR A 181 12.29 11.05 -3.49
C THR A 181 11.67 9.65 -3.46
N GLU A 182 10.43 9.50 -2.98
CA GLU A 182 9.78 8.18 -2.96
C GLU A 182 9.45 7.68 -4.37
N ALA A 183 9.14 8.57 -5.30
CA ALA A 183 9.01 8.26 -6.72
C ALA A 183 10.31 7.71 -7.32
N SER A 184 11.48 8.22 -6.89
CA SER A 184 12.76 7.67 -7.32
C SER A 184 12.99 6.26 -6.77
N TYR A 185 12.63 6.00 -5.52
CA TYR A 185 12.70 4.67 -4.92
C TYR A 185 11.80 3.69 -5.67
N ALA A 186 10.53 4.05 -5.89
CA ALA A 186 9.53 3.22 -6.57
C ALA A 186 10.00 2.77 -7.97
N GLN A 187 10.79 3.58 -8.67
CA GLN A 187 11.32 3.23 -9.99
C GLN A 187 12.47 2.20 -9.95
N THR A 188 13.09 1.97 -8.80
CA THR A 188 14.14 0.95 -8.68
C THR A 188 13.55 -0.44 -8.47
N ALA A 189 14.07 -1.43 -9.22
CA ALA A 189 13.64 -2.82 -9.08
C ALA A 189 13.96 -3.39 -7.68
N SER A 190 15.08 -2.98 -7.08
CA SER A 190 15.50 -3.40 -5.74
C SER A 190 14.52 -2.94 -4.66
N TYR A 191 14.03 -1.70 -4.73
CA TYR A 191 13.05 -1.23 -3.76
C TYR A 191 11.70 -1.94 -3.91
N ARG A 192 11.24 -2.18 -5.14
CA ARG A 192 10.00 -2.95 -5.37
C ARG A 192 10.12 -4.40 -4.90
N GLN A 193 11.30 -5.01 -5.06
CA GLN A 193 11.60 -6.32 -4.47
C GLN A 193 11.57 -6.26 -2.95
N LYS A 194 12.23 -5.27 -2.35
CA LYS A 194 12.21 -5.08 -0.90
C LYS A 194 10.79 -4.96 -0.36
N LEU A 195 9.94 -4.13 -0.99
CA LEU A 195 8.54 -4.00 -0.60
C LEU A 195 7.81 -5.35 -0.63
N ALA A 196 8.01 -6.15 -1.68
CA ALA A 196 7.43 -7.49 -1.77
C ALA A 196 7.91 -8.43 -0.65
N ASP A 197 9.21 -8.41 -0.34
CA ASP A 197 9.80 -9.23 0.73
C ASP A 197 9.25 -8.83 2.11
N GLU A 198 9.13 -7.53 2.39
CA GLU A 198 8.60 -7.02 3.66
C GLU A 198 7.09 -7.31 3.81
N ILE A 199 6.30 -7.15 2.73
CA ILE A 199 4.88 -7.53 2.75
C ILE A 199 4.74 -9.03 3.01
N ALA A 200 5.56 -9.87 2.35
CA ALA A 200 5.55 -11.31 2.56
C ALA A 200 5.94 -11.70 4.00
N ALA A 201 6.93 -11.01 4.58
CA ALA A 201 7.33 -11.20 5.97
C ALA A 201 6.18 -10.86 6.93
N GLY A 202 5.47 -9.76 6.70
CA GLY A 202 4.29 -9.40 7.47
C GLY A 202 3.12 -10.37 7.33
N VAL A 203 2.86 -10.88 6.12
CA VAL A 203 1.87 -11.94 5.88
C VAL A 203 2.22 -13.20 6.67
N ARG A 204 3.47 -13.64 6.63
CA ARG A 204 3.95 -14.82 7.37
C ARG A 204 3.92 -14.62 8.89
N GLY A 205 4.29 -13.43 9.36
CA GLY A 205 4.40 -13.09 10.79
C GLY A 205 3.10 -12.64 11.46
N ARG A 206 1.97 -12.60 10.74
CA ARG A 206 0.69 -12.03 11.21
C ARG A 206 0.18 -12.62 12.53
N ASN A 207 0.43 -13.90 12.79
CA ASN A 207 0.02 -14.57 14.02
C ASN A 207 0.97 -14.25 15.18
N SER A 208 2.26 -14.04 14.91
CA SER A 208 3.29 -13.78 15.92
C SER A 208 3.26 -12.33 16.42
N VAL A 209 3.01 -11.37 15.52
CA VAL A 209 2.88 -9.93 15.87
C VAL A 209 1.60 -9.69 16.70
N SER A 210 0.59 -10.54 16.59
CA SER A 210 -0.60 -10.50 17.45
C SER A 210 -0.31 -10.94 18.88
N SER A 211 0.59 -11.91 19.08
CA SER A 211 0.94 -12.45 20.41
C SER A 211 1.97 -11.60 21.17
N ALA A 212 2.81 -10.85 20.47
CA ALA A 212 3.77 -9.90 21.06
C ALA A 212 3.13 -8.59 21.57
N ARG A 213 1.80 -8.43 21.45
CA ARG A 213 1.02 -7.23 21.81
C ARG A 213 0.97 -6.86 23.29
N SER A 214 1.79 -7.49 24.14
CA SER A 214 2.02 -7.01 25.50
C SER A 214 3.05 -5.86 25.56
N THR A 215 3.92 -5.67 24.55
CA THR A 215 5.12 -4.81 24.73
C THR A 215 5.43 -3.78 23.64
N THR A 216 4.66 -3.65 22.56
CA THR A 216 4.92 -2.60 21.55
C THR A 216 3.70 -1.72 21.36
N ARG A 217 3.89 -0.39 21.42
CA ARG A 217 2.90 0.68 21.20
C ARG A 217 2.34 0.71 19.76
N VAL A 218 1.85 -0.41 19.25
CA VAL A 218 0.96 -0.46 18.10
C VAL A 218 -0.44 -0.60 18.68
N ALA A 219 -1.16 0.53 18.66
CA ALA A 219 -2.49 0.72 19.23
C ALA A 219 -3.30 -0.57 19.34
N THR A 220 -3.64 -0.94 20.58
CA THR A 220 -4.74 -1.86 20.86
C THR A 220 -5.97 -1.34 20.11
N SER A 221 -6.76 -2.26 19.57
CA SER A 221 -7.82 -2.06 18.58
C SER A 221 -8.90 -1.01 18.88
N GLU A 222 -8.88 -0.37 20.05
CA GLU A 222 -9.93 0.55 20.49
C GLU A 222 -9.73 2.02 20.08
N ALA A 223 -8.55 2.43 19.59
CA ALA A 223 -8.27 3.87 19.37
C ALA A 223 -7.88 4.28 17.94
N ILE A 224 -8.06 3.46 16.90
CA ILE A 224 -7.85 3.91 15.50
C ILE A 224 -9.18 4.40 14.92
N PRO A 225 -9.40 5.73 14.81
CA PRO A 225 -10.67 6.27 14.33
C PRO A 225 -10.93 5.92 12.86
N MET A 226 -12.20 5.73 12.55
CA MET A 226 -12.69 5.55 11.20
C MET A 226 -12.51 6.85 10.41
N GLN A 227 -11.74 6.82 9.33
CA GLN A 227 -11.63 7.96 8.42
C GLN A 227 -12.90 8.18 7.59
N PRO A 228 -13.14 9.42 7.09
CA PRO A 228 -14.29 9.74 6.27
C PRO A 228 -14.46 8.81 5.07
N TYR A 229 -15.73 8.53 4.75
CA TYR A 229 -16.10 7.72 3.59
C TYR A 229 -15.69 8.40 2.28
N MET A 230 -15.21 7.62 1.33
CA MET A 230 -14.97 8.04 -0.05
C MET A 230 -15.55 7.01 -1.01
N ASP A 231 -16.33 7.47 -1.98
CA ASP A 231 -16.83 6.62 -3.05
C ASP A 231 -15.73 6.43 -4.11
N GLN A 232 -15.27 5.19 -4.26
CA GLN A 232 -14.22 4.78 -5.21
C GLN A 232 -14.79 4.12 -6.46
N THR A 233 -16.11 3.94 -6.57
CA THR A 233 -16.73 3.16 -7.66
C THR A 233 -16.69 3.90 -9.01
N LYS A 234 -16.49 5.21 -8.99
CA LYS A 234 -16.39 6.05 -10.18
C LYS A 234 -14.93 6.29 -10.55
N VAL A 235 -14.38 5.43 -11.40
CA VAL A 235 -13.05 5.65 -12.00
C VAL A 235 -13.22 6.45 -13.30
N THR A 236 -12.77 7.70 -13.32
CA THR A 236 -12.83 8.52 -14.53
C THR A 236 -11.73 8.09 -15.50
N SER A 237 -12.07 7.74 -16.75
CA SER A 237 -11.09 7.61 -17.83
C SER A 237 -10.33 8.93 -17.97
N SER A 238 -8.99 8.91 -17.97
CA SER A 238 -8.19 10.07 -18.34
C SER A 238 -8.47 10.41 -19.80
N LYS A 239 -9.45 11.28 -20.06
CA LYS A 239 -9.65 11.85 -21.39
C LYS A 239 -8.37 12.61 -21.74
N GLN A 240 -7.62 12.13 -22.73
CA GLN A 240 -6.68 12.98 -23.47
C GLN A 240 -7.45 14.23 -23.88
N GLY A 241 -7.14 15.36 -23.23
CA GLY A 241 -7.75 16.63 -23.56
C GLY A 241 -7.35 17.05 -24.96
N LYS A 242 -8.16 16.72 -25.97
CA LYS A 242 -8.16 17.48 -27.23
C LYS A 242 -8.67 18.89 -26.88
N SER A 243 -7.73 19.78 -26.62
CA SER A 243 -7.95 21.23 -26.54
C SER A 243 -8.65 21.68 -27.83
N LYS A 244 -9.97 21.92 -27.76
CA LYS A 244 -10.67 22.72 -28.76
C LYS A 244 -10.29 24.18 -28.49
N ARG A 245 -9.25 24.64 -29.18
CA ARG A 245 -8.82 26.04 -29.20
C ARG A 245 -9.91 26.86 -29.90
N SER A 246 -10.80 27.50 -29.14
CA SER A 246 -11.77 28.45 -29.70
C SER A 246 -11.02 29.73 -30.11
N HIS A 247 -10.94 29.98 -31.42
CA HIS A 247 -10.49 31.27 -31.95
C HIS A 247 -11.54 32.33 -31.64
N LYS A 248 -11.31 33.13 -30.60
CA LYS A 248 -12.07 34.36 -30.37
C LYS A 248 -11.44 35.47 -31.23
N LYS A 249 -12.01 35.74 -32.40
CA LYS A 249 -11.67 36.92 -33.22
C LYS A 249 -12.00 38.18 -32.41
N SER A 250 -11.00 38.98 -32.07
CA SER A 250 -11.18 40.32 -31.52
C SER A 250 -11.52 41.30 -32.64
N ALA A 251 -12.72 41.86 -32.60
CA ALA A 251 -13.14 42.93 -33.50
C ALA A 251 -12.47 44.25 -33.08
N ARG A 252 -11.60 44.79 -33.94
CA ARG A 252 -10.97 46.10 -33.78
C ARG A 252 -11.95 47.19 -34.24
N LYS A 253 -12.53 47.93 -33.28
CA LYS A 253 -13.41 49.08 -33.54
C LYS A 253 -12.56 50.26 -34.04
N LYS A 254 -12.65 50.59 -35.34
CA LYS A 254 -12.10 51.83 -35.92
C LYS A 254 -12.97 53.02 -35.42
N LYS A 255 -12.36 53.99 -34.74
CA LYS A 255 -12.95 55.33 -34.56
C LYS A 255 -12.45 56.22 -35.69
N SER A 256 -13.40 56.73 -36.47
CA SER A 256 -13.23 57.81 -37.44
C SER A 256 -13.19 59.15 -36.73
N SER A 257 -12.19 59.99 -36.98
CA SER A 257 -12.26 61.42 -36.75
C SER A 257 -12.11 62.15 -38.09
N SER A 258 -13.16 62.89 -38.42
CA SER A 258 -13.32 63.69 -39.63
C SER A 258 -12.47 64.95 -39.58
N LYS A 259 -11.76 65.21 -40.69
CA LYS A 259 -11.18 66.50 -41.06
C LYS A 259 -12.26 67.59 -41.13
N ARG A 260 -11.95 68.79 -40.61
CA ARG A 260 -12.46 70.07 -41.11
C ARG A 260 -11.33 71.10 -41.18
N SER A 261 -11.52 72.02 -42.11
CA SER A 261 -10.61 72.85 -42.91
C SER A 261 -10.36 74.27 -42.37
N GLY A 262 -9.32 74.92 -42.89
CA GLY A 262 -9.08 76.38 -42.94
C GLY A 262 -7.57 76.69 -42.79
N SER A 263 -6.78 77.01 -43.84
CA SER A 263 -6.52 78.37 -44.43
C SER A 263 -6.23 79.42 -43.35
N GLU A 264 -5.14 80.18 -43.28
CA GLU A 264 -4.25 80.86 -44.26
C GLU A 264 -3.04 81.41 -43.45
N ALA A 265 -1.79 81.35 -43.95
CA ALA A 265 -1.00 82.45 -44.53
C ALA A 265 0.05 83.12 -43.60
N ARG A 266 1.29 83.22 -44.14
CA ARG A 266 2.40 84.19 -43.85
C ARG A 266 2.95 84.24 -42.41
N SER A 267 4.21 84.52 -42.10
CA SER A 267 5.44 84.97 -42.80
C SER A 267 6.56 84.97 -41.75
N GLY A 268 7.83 84.87 -42.14
CA GLY A 268 8.94 85.34 -41.30
C GLY A 268 10.18 84.45 -41.34
N SER A 269 11.13 84.84 -42.19
CA SER A 269 12.53 84.42 -42.11
C SER A 269 13.19 85.05 -40.88
N THR A 270 14.23 84.40 -40.34
CA THR A 270 15.59 84.98 -40.17
C THR A 270 16.54 83.97 -39.50
N ASN A 271 17.63 83.65 -40.22
CA ASN A 271 19.06 83.64 -39.79
C ASN A 271 19.52 82.77 -38.59
N ARG A 272 20.48 81.85 -38.82
CA ARG A 272 21.97 81.95 -38.60
C ARG A 272 22.33 81.98 -37.11
N GLU A 273 23.40 81.40 -36.59
CA GLU A 273 24.63 80.72 -37.02
C GLU A 273 25.27 80.22 -35.69
N GLY A 274 26.19 79.25 -35.75
CA GLY A 274 27.10 78.93 -34.64
C GLY A 274 27.07 77.47 -34.20
#